data_AF-A0A5C9EBE3-F1
#
_entry.id   AF-A0A5C9EBE3-F1
#
_cell.length_a   1.000
_cell.length_b   1.000
_cell.length_c   1.000
_cell.angle_alpha   90.00
_cell.angle_beta   90.00
_cell.angle_gamma   90.00
#
_symmetry.space_group_name_H-M   'P 1'
#
loop_
_entity.id
_entity.type
_entity.pdbx_description
1 polymer ?
#
loop_
_entity_poly.entity_id
_entity_poly.type
_entity_poly.pdbx_seq_one_letter_code
_entity_poly.pdbx_strand_id
1 'polypeptide(L)'
;MSPASERKGQRFLFKITLLGPDEDLLEEVVRIFNKDLVSVDGISIGSIERESHGADVRAVFMFSKHSALDILLTMTYTGAHGAMVVLEKTDPDLEAKYKNKVKEKIGSVPCRLLILDEPLDDDERKRIISAFEGLVEELLTTRGL
;
A
#
# COMPACT_ATOMS: atom_id res chain seq x y z
N MET A 1 41.50 -15.40 -6.70
CA MET A 1 40.05 -15.34 -6.43
C MET A 1 39.69 -13.88 -6.26
N SER A 2 39.09 -13.26 -7.27
CA SER A 2 38.58 -11.88 -7.14
C SER A 2 37.30 -11.93 -6.31
N PRO A 3 37.07 -10.99 -5.37
CA PRO A 3 35.80 -10.94 -4.67
C PRO A 3 34.72 -10.62 -5.70
N ALA A 4 33.64 -11.41 -5.68
CA ALA A 4 32.45 -11.16 -6.47
C ALA A 4 32.00 -9.72 -6.21
N SER A 5 31.96 -8.90 -7.25
CA SER A 5 31.32 -7.60 -7.19
C SER A 5 29.86 -7.82 -6.79
N GLU A 6 29.50 -7.44 -5.57
CA GLU A 6 28.10 -7.31 -5.17
C GLU A 6 27.43 -6.43 -6.24
N ARG A 7 26.54 -7.02 -7.04
CA ARG A 7 25.70 -6.25 -7.95
C ARG A 7 24.86 -5.36 -7.04
N LYS A 8 25.18 -4.06 -6.97
CA LYS A 8 24.32 -3.06 -6.34
C LYS A 8 23.03 -3.02 -7.15
N GLY A 9 22.06 -3.87 -6.80
CA GLY A 9 20.70 -3.78 -7.31
C GLY A 9 20.17 -2.37 -7.08
N GLN A 10 19.37 -1.87 -8.02
CA GLN A 10 18.70 -0.59 -7.81
C GLN A 10 17.78 -0.71 -6.59
N ARG A 11 17.72 0.33 -5.76
CA ARG A 11 16.89 0.34 -4.56
C ARG A 11 15.73 1.31 -4.73
N PHE A 12 14.52 0.83 -4.48
CA PHE A 12 13.29 1.63 -4.56
C PHE A 12 12.63 1.75 -3.21
N LEU A 13 12.10 2.94 -2.94
CA LEU A 13 11.22 3.20 -1.80
C LEU A 13 9.87 3.67 -2.34
N PHE A 14 8.84 2.86 -2.13
CA PHE A 14 7.47 3.21 -2.49
C PHE A 14 6.66 3.51 -1.23
N LYS A 15 6.02 4.66 -1.22
CA LYS A 15 4.98 4.99 -0.26
C LYS A 15 3.63 4.61 -0.86
N ILE A 16 2.88 3.74 -0.21
CA ILE A 16 1.57 3.28 -0.63
C ILE A 16 0.53 3.78 0.37
N THR A 17 -0.49 4.49 -0.12
CA THR A 17 -1.62 4.89 0.72
C THR A 17 -2.68 3.81 0.72
N LEU A 18 -3.12 3.42 1.92
CA LEU A 18 -4.26 2.53 2.12
C LEU A 18 -5.50 3.36 2.46
N LEU A 19 -6.63 3.05 1.82
CA LEU A 19 -7.89 3.74 2.01
C LEU A 19 -9.02 2.73 2.15
N GLY A 20 -9.96 2.99 3.05
CA GLY A 20 -11.14 2.16 3.25
C GLY A 20 -12.03 2.79 4.32
N PRO A 21 -13.30 2.37 4.41
CA PRO A 21 -14.21 2.81 5.46
C PRO A 21 -13.97 2.11 6.80
N ASP A 22 -13.40 0.90 6.78
CA ASP A 22 -13.15 0.09 7.98
C ASP A 22 -11.66 0.11 8.35
N GLU A 23 -11.34 0.57 9.55
CA GLU A 23 -9.96 0.75 10.01
C GLU A 23 -9.32 -0.52 10.55
N ASP A 24 -10.14 -1.41 11.09
CA ASP A 24 -9.70 -2.69 11.62
C ASP A 24 -9.28 -3.57 10.43
N LEU A 25 -10.09 -3.60 9.36
CA LEU A 25 -9.75 -4.27 8.11
C LEU A 25 -8.48 -3.70 7.46
N LEU A 26 -8.30 -2.37 7.46
CA LEU A 26 -7.06 -1.76 6.96
C LEU A 26 -5.85 -2.17 7.80
N GLU A 27 -6.01 -2.26 9.12
CA GLU A 27 -4.97 -2.73 10.01
C GLU A 27 -4.63 -4.21 9.73
N GLU A 28 -5.63 -5.07 9.56
CA GLU A 28 -5.44 -6.48 9.20
C GLU A 28 -4.69 -6.65 7.88
N VAL A 29 -5.05 -5.85 6.87
CA VAL A 29 -4.34 -5.83 5.57
C VAL A 29 -2.87 -5.47 5.75
N VAL A 30 -2.54 -4.46 6.56
CA VAL A 30 -1.13 -4.12 6.82
C VAL A 30 -0.41 -5.23 7.58
N ARG A 31 -1.10 -5.89 8.54
CA ARG A 31 -0.54 -7.00 9.34
C ARG A 31 -0.13 -8.21 8.51
N ILE A 32 -0.67 -8.37 7.30
CA ILE A 32 -0.22 -9.41 6.35
C ILE A 32 1.23 -9.16 5.92
N PHE A 33 1.63 -7.91 5.76
CA PHE A 33 2.97 -7.54 5.30
C PHE A 33 3.95 -7.31 6.45
N ASN A 34 3.46 -6.78 7.58
CA ASN A 34 4.29 -6.47 8.73
C ASN A 34 3.49 -6.57 10.03
N LYS A 35 3.95 -7.42 10.96
CA LYS A 35 3.32 -7.58 12.29
C LYS A 35 3.45 -6.33 13.16
N ASP A 36 4.52 -5.57 12.97
CA ASP A 36 4.84 -4.39 13.75
C ASP A 36 4.31 -3.13 13.03
N LEU A 37 3.09 -2.76 13.40
CA LEU A 37 2.49 -1.48 13.02
C LEU A 37 2.92 -0.38 13.98
N VAL A 38 3.40 0.73 13.41
CA VAL A 38 3.67 1.95 14.17
C VAL A 38 2.47 2.88 14.01
N SER A 39 1.87 3.30 15.13
CA SER A 39 0.81 4.30 15.14
C SER A 39 1.33 5.60 15.73
N VAL A 40 1.19 6.71 14.99
CA VAL A 40 1.56 8.06 15.44
C VAL A 40 0.39 9.00 15.16
N ASP A 41 -0.19 9.56 16.22
CA ASP A 41 -1.27 10.56 16.14
C ASP A 41 -2.43 10.17 15.19
N GLY A 42 -2.84 8.90 15.27
CA GLY A 42 -3.91 8.34 14.43
C GLY A 42 -3.46 7.93 13.02
N ILE A 43 -2.19 8.04 12.66
CA ILE A 43 -1.65 7.48 11.41
C ILE A 43 -0.96 6.14 11.70
N SER A 44 -1.41 5.10 11.00
CA SER A 44 -0.82 3.77 11.05
C SER A 44 0.18 3.59 9.90
N ILE A 45 1.35 3.06 10.22
CA ILE A 45 2.46 2.85 9.29
C ILE A 45 2.93 1.40 9.40
N GLY A 46 3.01 0.71 8.27
CA GLY A 46 3.67 -0.58 8.12
C GLY A 46 4.69 -0.56 7.00
N SER A 47 5.63 -1.50 6.97
CA SER A 47 6.60 -1.59 5.88
C SER A 47 6.98 -3.01 5.52
N ILE A 48 7.30 -3.24 4.25
CA ILE A 48 7.81 -4.51 3.74
C ILE A 48 9.08 -4.26 2.90
N GLU A 49 10.04 -5.17 3.00
CA GLU A 49 11.22 -5.23 2.15
C GLU A 49 11.17 -6.51 1.32
N ARG A 50 11.47 -6.41 0.03
CA ARG A 50 11.42 -7.55 -0.90
C ARG A 50 12.30 -7.31 -2.12
N GLU A 51 12.80 -8.38 -2.72
CA GLU A 51 13.45 -8.33 -4.03
C GLU A 51 12.39 -8.48 -5.14
N SER A 52 12.44 -7.63 -6.17
CA SER A 52 11.61 -7.74 -7.38
C SER A 52 12.37 -7.24 -8.60
N HIS A 53 12.34 -8.00 -9.70
CA HIS A 53 13.10 -7.71 -10.94
C HIS A 53 14.61 -7.43 -10.72
N GLY A 54 15.23 -8.05 -9.70
CA GLY A 54 16.63 -7.82 -9.34
C GLY A 54 16.90 -6.45 -8.68
N ALA A 55 15.85 -5.77 -8.25
CA ALA A 55 15.89 -4.54 -7.45
C ALA A 55 15.44 -4.82 -6.01
N ASP A 56 16.07 -4.13 -5.05
CA ASP A 56 15.61 -4.13 -3.66
C ASP A 56 14.45 -3.14 -3.55
N VAL A 57 13.24 -3.62 -3.26
CA VAL A 57 12.05 -2.80 -3.07
C VAL A 57 11.71 -2.72 -1.59
N ARG A 58 11.61 -1.49 -1.09
CA ARG A 58 10.97 -1.21 0.20
C ARG A 58 9.66 -0.49 -0.06
N ALA A 59 8.58 -1.00 0.53
CA ALA A 59 7.29 -0.31 0.53
C ALA A 59 6.89 0.07 1.95
N VAL A 60 6.30 1.26 2.10
CA VAL A 60 5.72 1.76 3.33
C VAL A 60 4.24 1.99 3.09
N PHE A 61 3.39 1.34 3.88
CA PHE A 61 1.95 1.50 3.88
C PHE A 61 1.54 2.54 4.91
N MET A 62 0.65 3.46 4.53
CA MET A 62 0.10 4.45 5.44
C MET A 62 -1.42 4.52 5.32
N PHE A 63 -2.11 4.49 6.45
CA PHE A 63 -3.54 4.81 6.54
C PHE A 63 -3.82 5.67 7.78
N SER A 64 -4.92 6.42 7.73
CA SER A 64 -5.40 7.23 8.85
C SER A 64 -6.51 6.51 9.58
N LYS A 65 -6.48 6.56 10.90
CA LYS A 65 -7.60 6.26 11.78
C LYS A 65 -8.54 7.46 11.90
N HIS A 66 -9.76 7.25 12.39
CA HIS A 66 -10.83 8.25 12.47
C HIS A 66 -10.47 9.33 13.49
N SER A 67 -9.58 8.99 14.43
CA SER A 67 -9.01 9.89 15.42
C SER A 67 -7.90 10.79 14.88
N ALA A 68 -7.43 10.57 13.64
CA ALA A 68 -6.38 11.41 13.06
C ALA A 68 -6.90 12.82 12.80
N LEU A 69 -6.08 13.81 13.16
CA LEU A 69 -6.35 15.20 12.78
C LEU A 69 -6.33 15.35 11.26
N ASP A 70 -7.22 16.17 10.70
CA ASP A 70 -7.34 16.39 9.25
C ASP A 70 -6.00 16.78 8.58
N ILE A 71 -5.14 17.51 9.29
CA ILE A 71 -3.81 17.89 8.80
C ILE A 71 -2.89 16.67 8.62
N LEU A 72 -3.03 15.66 9.48
CA LEU A 72 -2.26 14.41 9.42
C LEU A 72 -2.79 13.47 8.35
N LEU A 73 -4.08 13.55 8.03
CA LEU A 73 -4.66 12.83 6.88
C LEU A 73 -3.92 13.20 5.58
N THR A 74 -3.53 14.47 5.41
CA THR A 74 -2.74 14.89 4.24
C THR A 74 -1.39 14.18 4.16
N MET A 75 -0.81 13.82 5.31
CA MET A 75 0.45 13.07 5.35
C MET A 75 0.32 11.65 4.82
N THR A 76 -0.87 11.03 4.79
CA THR A 76 -1.01 9.69 4.17
C THR A 76 -0.93 9.78 2.64
N TYR A 77 -1.35 10.91 2.05
CA TYR A 77 -1.41 11.14 0.62
C TYR A 77 -0.14 11.75 0.02
N THR A 78 0.45 12.75 0.67
CA THR A 78 1.56 13.52 0.10
C THR A 78 2.76 12.64 -0.23
N GLY A 79 3.18 12.62 -1.51
CA GLY A 79 4.31 11.82 -1.98
C GLY A 79 4.04 10.31 -2.04
N ALA A 80 2.77 9.89 -1.95
CA ALA A 80 2.40 8.51 -2.24
C ALA A 80 2.65 8.19 -3.72
N HIS A 81 3.18 6.99 -3.95
CA HIS A 81 3.53 6.47 -5.27
C HIS A 81 2.39 5.63 -5.85
N GLY A 82 1.60 5.01 -5.00
CA GLY A 82 0.45 4.18 -5.37
C GLY A 82 -0.57 4.15 -4.24
N ALA A 83 -1.74 3.60 -4.55
CA ALA A 83 -2.84 3.46 -3.59
C ALA A 83 -3.47 2.07 -3.64
N MET A 84 -3.98 1.63 -2.49
CA MET A 84 -4.81 0.44 -2.35
C MET A 84 -6.10 0.84 -1.63
N VAL A 85 -7.23 0.66 -2.29
CA VAL A 85 -8.57 0.87 -1.75
C VAL A 85 -9.09 -0.48 -1.27
N VAL A 86 -9.50 -0.58 -0.02
CA VAL A 86 -10.00 -1.79 0.63
C VAL A 86 -11.45 -1.58 1.04
N LEU A 87 -12.32 -2.48 0.60
CA LEU A 87 -13.75 -2.49 0.91
C LEU A 87 -14.15 -3.92 1.33
N GLU A 88 -15.13 -4.04 2.21
CA GLU A 88 -15.70 -5.34 2.59
C GLU A 88 -16.61 -5.94 1.52
N LYS A 89 -17.25 -5.08 0.73
CA LYS A 89 -18.25 -5.48 -0.27
C LYS A 89 -18.21 -4.58 -1.47
N THR A 90 -18.68 -5.12 -2.59
CA THR A 90 -18.88 -4.35 -3.82
C THR A 90 -19.91 -3.26 -3.60
N ASP A 91 -19.46 -2.02 -3.71
CA ASP A 91 -20.29 -0.82 -3.62
C ASP A 91 -19.76 0.22 -4.63
N PRO A 92 -20.43 0.39 -5.78
CA PRO A 92 -19.97 1.30 -6.82
C PRO A 92 -19.79 2.75 -6.36
N ASP A 93 -20.60 3.21 -5.41
CA ASP A 93 -20.55 4.58 -4.91
C ASP A 93 -19.33 4.75 -3.99
N LEU A 94 -19.07 3.79 -3.10
CA LEU A 94 -17.86 3.80 -2.28
C LEU A 94 -16.60 3.64 -3.13
N GLU A 95 -16.60 2.75 -4.12
CA GLU A 95 -15.50 2.62 -5.06
C GLU A 95 -15.18 3.93 -5.77
N ALA A 96 -16.20 4.58 -6.35
CA ALA A 96 -16.04 5.86 -7.02
C ALA A 96 -15.54 6.94 -6.06
N LYS A 97 -16.10 7.00 -4.85
CA LYS A 97 -15.68 7.93 -3.79
C LYS A 97 -14.18 7.79 -3.48
N TYR A 98 -13.70 6.57 -3.22
CA TYR A 98 -12.30 6.36 -2.84
C TYR A 98 -11.34 6.50 -4.03
N LYS A 99 -11.70 6.03 -5.23
CA LYS A 99 -10.91 6.25 -6.45
C LYS A 99 -10.77 7.74 -6.77
N ASN A 100 -11.87 8.50 -6.65
CA ASN A 100 -11.83 9.96 -6.82
C ASN A 100 -10.97 10.62 -5.74
N LYS A 101 -11.08 10.18 -4.48
CA LYS A 101 -10.22 10.70 -3.39
C LYS A 101 -8.73 10.48 -3.68
N VAL A 102 -8.34 9.31 -4.20
CA VAL A 102 -6.96 9.04 -4.64
C VAL A 102 -6.54 10.02 -5.73
N LYS A 103 -7.38 10.19 -6.76
CA LYS A 103 -7.10 11.11 -7.88
C LYS A 103 -6.97 12.57 -7.43
N GLU A 104 -7.82 13.01 -6.52
CA GLU A 104 -7.84 14.38 -6.00
C GLU A 104 -6.66 14.68 -5.06
N LYS A 105 -6.26 13.71 -4.23
CA LYS A 105 -5.26 13.93 -3.17
C LYS A 105 -3.84 13.52 -3.56
N ILE A 106 -3.70 12.51 -4.42
CA ILE A 106 -2.39 11.97 -4.83
C ILE A 106 -2.12 12.27 -6.31
N GLY A 107 -3.14 12.14 -7.18
CA GLY A 107 -3.02 12.33 -8.62
C GLY A 107 -3.15 11.02 -9.39
N SER A 108 -2.60 10.98 -10.61
CA SER A 108 -2.64 9.81 -11.50
C SER A 108 -1.59 8.77 -11.11
N VAL A 109 -1.77 8.15 -9.94
CA VAL A 109 -0.94 7.02 -9.48
C VAL A 109 -1.65 5.69 -9.70
N PRO A 110 -0.90 4.58 -9.86
CA PRO A 110 -1.45 3.24 -9.83
C PRO A 110 -2.31 3.00 -8.58
N CYS A 111 -3.52 2.50 -8.79
CA CYS A 111 -4.48 2.24 -7.72
C CYS A 111 -5.03 0.83 -7.86
N ARG A 112 -5.03 0.05 -6.76
CA ARG A 112 -5.71 -1.25 -6.68
C ARG A 112 -6.98 -1.13 -5.86
N LEU A 113 -8.01 -1.88 -6.24
CA LEU A 113 -9.21 -2.07 -5.44
C LEU A 113 -9.21 -3.50 -4.93
N LEU A 114 -9.41 -3.65 -3.63
CA LEU A 114 -9.55 -4.91 -2.93
C LEU A 114 -10.95 -4.97 -2.33
N ILE A 115 -11.69 -6.00 -2.70
CA ILE A 115 -12.95 -6.36 -2.06
C ILE A 115 -12.66 -7.64 -1.28
N LEU A 116 -12.69 -7.55 0.04
CA LEU A 116 -12.23 -8.60 0.96
C LEU A 116 -13.36 -8.97 1.89
N ASP A 117 -13.55 -10.27 2.12
CA ASP A 117 -14.49 -10.76 3.13
C ASP A 117 -13.75 -10.96 4.46
N GLU A 118 -14.39 -10.61 5.59
CA GLU A 118 -13.86 -10.93 6.91
C GLU A 118 -14.42 -12.29 7.42
N PRO A 119 -13.58 -13.12 8.05
CA PRO A 119 -12.17 -12.92 8.37
C PRO A 119 -11.23 -13.17 7.17
N LEU A 120 -10.05 -12.53 7.16
CA LEU A 120 -9.04 -12.70 6.10
C LEU A 120 -8.39 -14.10 6.11
N ASP A 121 -8.96 -15.00 5.33
CA ASP A 121 -8.46 -16.36 5.12
C ASP A 121 -7.20 -16.41 4.23
N ASP A 122 -6.69 -17.62 3.98
CA ASP A 122 -5.48 -17.83 3.19
C ASP A 122 -5.63 -17.38 1.72
N ASP A 123 -6.84 -17.41 1.17
CA ASP A 123 -7.09 -17.00 -0.21
C ASP A 123 -7.18 -15.47 -0.31
N GLU A 124 -7.83 -14.81 0.65
CA GLU A 124 -7.80 -13.34 0.77
C GLU A 124 -6.37 -12.83 0.99
N ARG A 125 -5.57 -13.50 1.83
CA ARG A 125 -4.15 -13.16 2.03
C ARG A 125 -3.35 -13.23 0.72
N LYS A 126 -3.56 -14.27 -0.09
CA LYS A 126 -2.90 -14.39 -1.41
C LYS A 126 -3.36 -13.28 -2.36
N ARG A 127 -4.65 -12.95 -2.38
CA ARG A 127 -5.20 -11.86 -3.21
C ARG A 127 -4.57 -10.52 -2.84
N ILE A 128 -4.44 -10.22 -1.55
CA ILE A 128 -3.82 -8.99 -1.04
C ILE A 128 -2.35 -8.91 -1.45
N ILE A 129 -1.58 -10.00 -1.27
CA ILE A 129 -0.18 -10.07 -1.67
C ILE A 129 -0.02 -9.90 -3.18
N SER A 130 -0.84 -10.60 -3.98
CA SER A 130 -0.80 -10.51 -5.45
C SER A 130 -1.15 -9.11 -5.96
N ALA A 131 -2.14 -8.46 -5.35
CA ALA A 131 -2.49 -7.08 -5.69
C ALA A 131 -1.35 -6.10 -5.37
N PHE A 132 -0.67 -6.29 -4.25
CA PHE A 132 0.52 -5.52 -3.89
C PHE A 132 1.69 -5.78 -4.85
N GLU A 133 1.98 -7.04 -5.19
CA GLU A 133 3.02 -7.40 -6.15
C GLU A 133 2.77 -6.75 -7.52
N GLY A 134 1.56 -6.88 -8.06
CA GLY A 134 1.20 -6.26 -9.32
C GLY A 134 1.21 -4.73 -9.25
N LEU A 135 0.98 -4.12 -8.07
CA LEU A 135 1.16 -2.68 -7.86
C LEU A 135 2.64 -2.29 -7.91
N VAL A 136 3.51 -3.04 -7.24
CA VAL A 136 4.96 -2.80 -7.24
C VAL A 136 5.54 -2.95 -8.64
N GLU A 137 5.13 -3.97 -9.39
CA GLU A 137 5.56 -4.17 -10.78
C GLU A 137 5.21 -2.97 -11.66
N GLU A 138 3.96 -2.48 -11.60
CA GLU A 138 3.53 -1.29 -12.34
C GLU A 138 4.34 -0.04 -11.94
N LEU A 139 4.66 0.11 -10.66
CA LEU A 139 5.49 1.20 -10.15
C LEU A 139 6.94 1.11 -10.65
N LEU A 140 7.52 -0.09 -10.70
CA LEU A 140 8.86 -0.31 -11.24
C LEU A 140 8.90 0.00 -12.75
N THR A 141 7.90 -0.45 -13.50
CA THR A 141 7.76 -0.13 -14.94
C THR A 141 7.63 1.36 -15.19
N THR A 142 6.88 2.07 -14.35
CA THR A 142 6.78 3.54 -14.41
C THR A 142 8.13 4.23 -14.15
N ARG A 143 9.04 3.57 -13.42
CA ARG A 143 10.41 4.04 -13.15
C ARG A 143 11.44 3.58 -14.20
N GLY A 144 11.03 2.81 -15.21
CA GLY A 144 11.88 2.34 -16.30
C GLY A 144 12.57 1.01 -16.04
N LEU A 145 12.00 0.16 -15.18
CA LEU A 145 12.44 -1.22 -14.94
C LEU A 145 11.44 -2.27 -15.44
#